data_AF-A0A8S1WES6-F1
#
_entry.id   AF-A0A8S1WES6-F1
#
_cell.length_a   1.000
_cell.length_b   1.000
_cell.length_c   1.000
_cell.angle_alpha   90.00
_cell.angle_beta   90.00
_cell.angle_gamma   90.00
#
_symmetry.space_group_name_H-M   'P 1'
#
loop_
_entity.id
_entity.type
_entity.pdbx_description
1 polymer ?
#
loop_
_entity_poly.entity_id
_entity_poly.type
_entity_poly.pdbx_seq_one_letter_code
_entity_poly.pdbx_strand_id
1 'polypeptide(L)'
;MNIFEKSKCCVCQKVLQILLMRFFSKCKRCHQDVCLSCSSNRIKLYSIPNEMVKELDKPQRVCDNCYRDYLYYQDLINQYKLQWNTRSLLMNKLLGNKKGKIKIQQPLEFYEKQNIEKDILTGRSDSHLLNYSIREFVTQCQQGLEQQQIRNSIIRVLELFVAHNPTIGYCQGMNYIAIICLCIADEEGAFFLMNHLFNVIIPPRFFSNSSGASLIGYQAEINFLKEMISVNDFQNKEILIQFIELQGPQLLLTLMIQVLNISSLLVTWIQMFKIKSFVPIDKVLLYTLNITTRDIDFMQPKILNNIGKFVHYANLIELFQKDEIYFTKFERTLYIEQYYSKTSRSWVQNDPIILNKLKKISNLDIDEITTLQTQFKKYCLEKRTISIDQQQRQSLKQLAQLTDSSDEDADDQYREILIIQSFKLQKYGINIDTFLYFMEIFLRKECQHYSLDQEKLQLIFNLFDENKSELLDFREFLICLTILLRGSFADKFKMLFTAHTQNILKFQDFETLLSLLIPQDIQQTIEYKEFLQRIVQPYFTYFDMLKVLKDPLIVQIEIQNEKNKHKIKKLNSYIGIIDQ
;
A
#
# COMPACT_ATOMS: atom_id res chain seq x y z
N MET A 1 8.76 -37.65 -7.50
CA MET A 1 8.47 -39.00 -6.95
C MET A 1 7.03 -39.03 -6.44
N ASN A 2 6.22 -39.92 -7.04
CA ASN A 2 4.80 -40.20 -6.78
C ASN A 2 3.87 -39.00 -6.49
N ILE A 3 3.43 -38.36 -7.58
CA ILE A 3 2.23 -37.51 -7.61
C ILE A 3 1.01 -38.41 -7.34
N PHE A 4 0.67 -38.61 -6.07
CA PHE A 4 -0.66 -39.11 -5.72
C PHE A 4 -1.64 -37.93 -5.80
N GLU A 5 -2.18 -37.68 -6.99
CA GLU A 5 -3.34 -36.81 -7.21
C GLU A 5 -4.60 -37.48 -6.63
N LYS A 6 -4.76 -37.43 -5.31
CA LYS A 6 -6.00 -37.84 -4.63
C LYS A 6 -7.19 -36.90 -4.88
N SER A 7 -7.02 -35.87 -5.71
CA SER A 7 -8.11 -35.16 -6.38
C SER A 7 -9.00 -36.08 -7.23
N LYS A 8 -8.55 -37.32 -7.50
CA LYS A 8 -9.31 -38.39 -8.16
C LYS A 8 -9.88 -39.47 -7.22
N CYS A 9 -10.09 -39.19 -5.92
CA CYS A 9 -10.85 -40.14 -5.09
C CYS A 9 -12.27 -40.25 -5.65
N CYS A 10 -12.60 -41.38 -6.27
CA CYS A 10 -13.92 -41.64 -6.87
C CYS A 10 -15.07 -41.44 -5.87
N VAL A 11 -14.84 -41.66 -4.58
CA VAL A 11 -15.81 -41.41 -3.49
C VAL A 11 -15.98 -39.90 -3.24
N CYS A 12 -14.90 -39.13 -3.20
CA CYS A 12 -15.00 -37.67 -3.01
C CYS A 12 -15.59 -36.96 -4.24
N GLN A 13 -15.32 -37.45 -5.47
CA GLN A 13 -15.86 -36.87 -6.72
C GLN A 13 -17.31 -37.29 -7.03
N LYS A 14 -17.69 -38.56 -6.85
CA LYS A 14 -19.03 -39.04 -7.23
C LYS A 14 -20.12 -38.93 -6.15
N VAL A 15 -19.74 -38.89 -4.87
CA VAL A 15 -20.70 -39.13 -3.76
C VAL A 15 -21.06 -37.85 -2.99
N LEU A 16 -20.38 -36.72 -3.21
CA LEU A 16 -20.83 -35.42 -2.68
C LEU A 16 -22.09 -34.88 -3.38
N GLN A 17 -22.45 -35.41 -4.55
CA GLN A 17 -23.70 -35.08 -5.26
C GLN A 17 -24.88 -36.01 -4.89
N ILE A 18 -24.65 -37.18 -4.27
CA ILE A 18 -25.71 -38.19 -4.07
C ILE A 18 -25.61 -38.79 -2.66
N LEU A 19 -26.66 -38.54 -1.87
CA LEU A 19 -26.98 -39.03 -0.52
C LEU A 19 -26.41 -40.44 -0.17
N LEU A 20 -25.22 -40.50 0.45
CA LEU A 20 -24.77 -41.66 1.22
C LEU A 20 -24.07 -41.23 2.52
N MET A 21 -24.87 -40.98 3.56
CA MET A 21 -24.49 -40.47 4.89
C MET A 21 -23.60 -41.40 5.76
N ARG A 22 -22.99 -42.49 5.23
CA ARG A 22 -22.35 -43.53 6.07
C ARG A 22 -20.81 -43.63 6.03
N PHE A 23 -20.10 -42.94 5.15
CA PHE A 23 -18.63 -43.16 4.97
C PHE A 23 -17.75 -41.90 4.95
N PHE A 24 -18.20 -40.81 5.58
CA PHE A 24 -17.45 -39.55 5.65
C PHE A 24 -16.96 -39.25 7.07
N SER A 25 -15.84 -38.53 7.12
CA SER A 25 -15.26 -38.00 8.35
C SER A 25 -14.86 -36.54 8.12
N LYS A 26 -15.04 -35.70 9.14
CA LYS A 26 -14.57 -34.32 9.08
C LYS A 26 -13.09 -34.25 9.41
N CYS A 27 -12.33 -33.57 8.54
CA CYS A 27 -10.96 -33.20 8.87
C CYS A 27 -10.95 -32.34 10.14
N LYS A 28 -10.17 -32.74 11.15
CA LYS A 28 -10.09 -32.01 12.42
C LYS A 28 -9.39 -30.65 12.31
N ARG A 29 -8.71 -30.37 11.18
CA ARG A 29 -8.01 -29.11 10.91
C ARG A 29 -8.81 -28.15 10.02
N CYS A 30 -9.13 -28.53 8.77
CA CYS A 30 -9.85 -27.65 7.82
C CYS A 30 -11.37 -27.82 7.78
N HIS A 31 -11.92 -28.78 8.54
CA HIS A 31 -13.35 -29.11 8.60
C HIS A 31 -14.02 -29.57 7.30
N GLN A 32 -13.26 -29.83 6.23
CA GLN A 32 -13.81 -30.45 5.02
C GLN A 32 -14.24 -31.90 5.29
N ASP A 33 -15.32 -32.29 4.65
CA ASP A 33 -15.76 -33.69 4.60
C ASP A 33 -14.84 -34.48 3.67
N VAL A 34 -14.31 -35.59 4.18
CA VAL A 34 -13.41 -36.47 3.46
C VAL A 34 -13.76 -37.94 3.72
N CYS A 35 -13.58 -38.78 2.71
CA CYS A 35 -13.78 -40.22 2.88
C CYS A 35 -12.77 -40.79 3.91
N LEU A 36 -13.10 -41.95 4.48
CA LEU A 36 -12.26 -42.59 5.51
C LEU A 36 -10.81 -42.86 5.07
N SER A 37 -10.58 -43.12 3.79
CA SER A 37 -9.24 -43.35 3.23
C SER A 37 -8.41 -42.05 3.16
N CYS A 38 -9.06 -40.93 2.80
CA CYS A 38 -8.43 -39.61 2.72
C CYS A 38 -8.24 -38.94 4.09
N SER A 39 -8.78 -39.54 5.16
CA SER A 39 -8.55 -39.14 6.54
C SER A 39 -7.70 -40.13 7.33
N SER A 40 -6.97 -41.03 6.68
CA SER A 40 -6.11 -41.99 7.40
C SER A 40 -4.99 -41.33 8.20
N ASN A 41 -4.54 -40.15 7.77
CA ASN A 41 -3.43 -39.42 8.38
C ASN A 41 -3.79 -38.75 9.71
N ARG A 42 -2.80 -38.70 10.61
CA ARG A 42 -2.93 -38.05 11.92
C ARG A 42 -1.77 -37.10 12.19
N ILE A 43 -2.07 -35.96 12.82
CA ILE A 43 -1.07 -34.93 13.20
C ILE A 43 -1.34 -34.44 14.61
N LYS A 44 -0.30 -33.90 15.27
CA LYS A 44 -0.48 -33.11 16.48
C LYS A 44 -1.05 -31.74 16.08
N LEU A 45 -2.16 -31.35 16.70
CA LEU A 45 -2.72 -30.01 16.56
C LEU A 45 -2.29 -29.15 17.74
N TYR A 46 -2.19 -27.85 17.49
CA TYR A 46 -1.76 -26.88 18.48
C TYR A 46 -2.84 -25.86 18.80
N SER A 47 -3.79 -25.65 17.89
CA SER A 47 -4.97 -24.82 18.14
C SER A 47 -6.22 -25.68 18.31
N ILE A 48 -7.22 -25.19 19.04
CA ILE A 48 -8.54 -25.82 19.12
C ILE A 48 -9.37 -25.25 17.96
N PRO A 49 -9.62 -26.02 16.90
CA PRO A 49 -10.25 -25.48 15.71
C PRO A 49 -11.74 -25.20 15.91
N ASN A 50 -12.36 -26.00 16.82
CA ASN A 50 -13.75 -26.02 17.29
C ASN A 50 -13.91 -27.10 18.41
N GLU A 51 -15.13 -27.28 18.96
CA GLU A 51 -15.50 -28.36 19.92
C GLU A 51 -15.25 -29.80 19.43
N MET A 52 -14.86 -29.98 18.16
CA MET A 52 -14.58 -31.29 17.56
C MET A 52 -13.26 -31.93 18.02
N VAL A 53 -12.34 -31.14 18.56
CA VAL A 53 -11.04 -31.63 19.08
C VAL A 53 -11.15 -31.74 20.59
N LYS A 54 -11.19 -32.97 21.10
CA LYS A 54 -11.36 -33.26 22.53
C LYS A 54 -10.03 -33.38 23.30
N GLU A 55 -8.97 -33.82 22.62
CA GLU A 55 -7.69 -34.16 23.25
C GLU A 55 -6.54 -33.64 22.36
N LEU A 56 -6.11 -32.40 22.59
CA LEU A 56 -5.06 -31.73 21.80
C LEU A 56 -3.73 -32.49 21.79
N ASP A 57 -3.40 -33.17 22.89
CA ASP A 57 -2.15 -33.91 23.01
C ASP A 57 -2.11 -35.20 22.17
N LYS A 58 -3.28 -35.69 21.72
CA LYS A 58 -3.34 -36.90 20.89
C LYS A 58 -3.38 -36.56 19.39
N PRO A 59 -2.72 -37.38 18.54
CA PRO A 59 -2.77 -37.21 17.10
C PRO A 59 -4.20 -37.22 16.52
N GLN A 60 -4.58 -36.11 15.90
CA GLN A 60 -5.91 -35.86 15.36
C GLN A 60 -5.97 -36.20 13.87
N ARG A 61 -7.12 -36.72 13.47
CA ARG A 61 -7.39 -37.17 12.11
C ARG A 61 -7.53 -35.98 11.14
N VAL A 62 -6.74 -35.95 10.08
CA VAL A 62 -6.76 -34.85 9.10
C VAL A 62 -6.84 -35.35 7.65
N CYS A 63 -7.29 -34.48 6.74
CA CYS A 63 -7.26 -34.78 5.32
C CYS A 63 -5.83 -34.74 4.78
N ASP A 64 -5.61 -35.40 3.64
CA ASP A 64 -4.30 -35.47 2.99
C ASP A 64 -3.72 -34.08 2.63
N ASN A 65 -4.56 -33.11 2.27
CA ASN A 65 -4.11 -31.73 2.00
C ASN A 65 -3.57 -31.07 3.28
N CYS A 66 -4.32 -31.17 4.38
CA CYS A 66 -3.88 -30.67 5.68
C CYS A 66 -2.63 -31.40 6.20
N TYR A 67 -2.48 -32.70 5.90
CA TYR A 67 -1.31 -33.48 6.25
C TYR A 67 -0.06 -33.02 5.48
N ARG A 68 -0.17 -32.84 4.16
CA ARG A 68 0.94 -32.35 3.32
C ARG A 68 1.36 -30.93 3.66
N ASP A 69 0.40 -30.03 3.87
CA ASP A 69 0.65 -28.68 4.38
C ASP A 69 1.36 -28.76 5.74
N TYR A 70 0.88 -29.61 6.66
CA TYR A 70 1.50 -29.82 7.96
C TYR A 70 2.97 -30.23 7.86
N LEU A 71 3.27 -31.30 7.12
CA LEU A 71 4.65 -31.78 6.95
C LEU A 71 5.55 -30.67 6.42
N TYR A 72 5.10 -29.97 5.38
CA TYR A 72 5.90 -28.94 4.74
C TYR A 72 6.22 -27.77 5.69
N TYR A 73 5.24 -27.23 6.41
CA TYR A 73 5.54 -26.13 7.32
C TYR A 73 6.28 -26.58 8.57
N GLN A 74 6.16 -27.84 9.02
CA GLN A 74 7.04 -28.38 10.07
C GLN A 74 8.50 -28.42 9.60
N ASP A 75 8.73 -28.85 8.36
CA ASP A 75 10.08 -28.83 7.77
C ASP A 75 10.63 -27.40 7.73
N LEU A 76 9.82 -26.41 7.36
CA LEU A 76 10.21 -25.00 7.40
C LEU A 76 10.52 -24.51 8.82
N ILE A 77 9.69 -24.85 9.82
CA ILE A 77 9.97 -24.53 11.23
C ILE A 77 11.31 -25.10 11.65
N ASN A 78 11.58 -26.37 11.34
CA ASN A 78 12.79 -27.07 11.75
C ASN A 78 14.04 -26.56 11.01
N GLN A 79 13.92 -26.35 9.70
CA GLN A 79 14.98 -25.88 8.82
C GLN A 79 15.38 -24.45 9.16
N TYR A 80 14.40 -23.56 9.32
CA TYR A 80 14.65 -22.14 9.50
C TYR A 80 14.66 -21.68 10.96
N LYS A 81 14.30 -22.55 11.91
CA LYS A 81 14.12 -22.20 13.34
C LYS A 81 13.08 -21.10 13.53
N LEU A 82 11.89 -21.31 12.94
CA LEU A 82 10.78 -20.35 13.06
C LEU A 82 10.16 -20.47 14.45
N GLN A 83 10.09 -19.35 15.16
CA GLN A 83 9.51 -19.23 16.49
C GLN A 83 9.08 -17.78 16.71
N TRP A 84 8.06 -17.56 17.53
CA TRP A 84 7.59 -16.21 17.84
C TRP A 84 8.71 -15.34 18.43
N ASN A 85 8.82 -14.10 17.92
CA ASN A 85 9.77 -13.09 18.39
C ASN A 85 11.21 -13.62 18.51
N THR A 86 11.63 -14.43 17.53
CA THR A 86 12.96 -15.05 17.50
C THR A 86 13.56 -14.91 16.11
N ARG A 87 14.81 -14.45 16.03
CA ARG A 87 15.49 -14.24 14.76
C ARG A 87 15.80 -15.58 14.07
N SER A 88 15.07 -15.89 13.00
CA SER A 88 15.21 -17.15 12.27
C SER A 88 16.30 -17.10 11.19
N LEU A 89 16.69 -18.27 10.68
CA LEU A 89 17.53 -18.39 9.48
C LEU A 89 16.81 -17.89 8.22
N LEU A 90 15.47 -17.96 8.20
CA LEU A 90 14.68 -17.45 7.09
C LEU A 90 14.80 -15.93 7.01
N MET A 91 14.70 -15.23 8.14
CA MET A 91 14.91 -13.78 8.21
C MET A 91 16.27 -13.38 7.59
N ASN A 92 17.34 -14.07 7.99
CA ASN A 92 18.67 -13.81 7.46
C ASN A 92 18.78 -14.14 5.97
N LYS A 93 18.06 -15.15 5.48
CA LYS A 93 18.01 -15.46 4.04
C LYS A 93 17.27 -14.40 3.22
N LEU A 94 16.21 -13.80 3.78
CA LEU A 94 15.38 -12.81 3.08
C LEU A 94 16.06 -11.43 3.01
N LEU A 95 16.69 -10.98 4.10
CA LEU A 95 17.22 -9.61 4.20
C LEU A 95 18.71 -9.51 4.54
N GLY A 96 19.39 -10.64 4.74
CA GLY A 96 20.75 -10.67 5.27
C GLY A 96 20.80 -10.38 6.78
N ASN A 97 22.02 -10.24 7.31
CA ASN A 97 22.26 -9.84 8.70
C ASN A 97 22.07 -8.33 8.91
N LYS A 98 20.89 -7.79 8.54
CA LYS A 98 20.54 -6.40 8.86
C LYS A 98 20.38 -6.24 10.36
N LYS A 99 21.36 -5.58 10.97
CA LYS A 99 21.29 -5.00 12.32
C LYS A 99 21.68 -3.55 12.17
N GLY A 100 20.92 -2.63 12.75
CA GLY A 100 21.18 -1.23 12.53
C GLY A 100 20.42 -0.32 13.47
N LYS A 101 20.94 0.88 13.66
CA LYS A 101 20.22 1.92 14.39
C LYS A 101 18.96 2.29 13.61
N ILE A 102 17.81 1.92 14.17
CA ILE A 102 16.51 2.32 13.65
C ILE A 102 16.31 3.79 14.01
N LYS A 103 16.24 4.65 13.00
CA LYS A 103 15.90 6.06 13.20
C LYS A 103 14.38 6.15 13.20
N ILE A 104 13.78 6.53 14.32
CA ILE A 104 12.36 6.90 14.33
C ILE A 104 12.21 8.11 13.41
N GLN A 105 11.22 8.05 12.53
CA GLN A 105 10.85 9.18 11.71
C GLN A 105 10.05 10.12 12.62
N GLN A 106 8.73 10.01 12.70
CA GLN A 106 7.91 10.88 13.57
C GLN A 106 7.48 10.19 14.87
N PRO A 107 7.19 10.92 15.96
CA PRO A 107 6.42 10.37 17.07
C PRO A 107 5.06 9.87 16.56
N LEU A 108 4.63 8.72 17.06
CA LEU A 108 3.36 8.12 16.66
C LEU A 108 2.18 9.06 17.00
N GLU A 109 1.33 9.34 16.02
CA GLU A 109 0.15 10.17 16.25
C GLU A 109 -0.84 9.45 17.19
N PHE A 110 -1.52 10.21 18.05
CA PHE A 110 -2.43 9.66 19.05
C PHE A 110 -3.55 8.81 18.44
N TYR A 111 -4.09 9.23 17.29
CA TYR A 111 -5.13 8.48 16.60
C TYR A 111 -4.61 7.15 16.02
N GLU A 112 -3.38 7.11 15.52
CA GLU A 112 -2.76 5.89 14.98
C GLU A 112 -2.51 4.89 16.11
N LYS A 113 -1.97 5.39 17.23
CA LYS A 113 -1.80 4.59 18.44
C LYS A 113 -3.12 3.97 18.89
N GLN A 114 -4.19 4.77 18.98
CA GLN A 114 -5.51 4.26 19.35
C GLN A 114 -6.03 3.21 18.37
N ASN A 115 -5.80 3.37 17.07
CA ASN A 115 -6.23 2.38 16.07
C ASN A 115 -5.45 1.07 16.18
N ILE A 116 -4.13 1.14 16.39
CA ILE A 116 -3.28 -0.03 16.64
C ILE A 116 -3.74 -0.76 17.91
N GLU A 117 -3.86 -0.04 19.02
CA GLU A 117 -4.29 -0.60 20.30
C GLU A 117 -5.70 -1.21 20.20
N LYS A 118 -6.63 -0.52 19.53
CA LYS A 118 -7.98 -1.03 19.30
C LYS A 118 -7.97 -2.36 18.55
N ASP A 119 -7.20 -2.52 17.47
CA ASP A 119 -7.18 -3.77 16.71
C ASP A 119 -6.48 -4.93 17.42
N ILE A 120 -5.59 -4.64 18.37
CA ILE A 120 -4.80 -5.67 19.06
C ILE A 120 -5.44 -6.03 20.41
N LEU A 121 -5.79 -5.04 21.23
CA LEU A 121 -6.34 -5.26 22.57
C LEU A 121 -7.77 -5.80 22.55
N THR A 122 -8.54 -5.52 21.49
CA THR A 122 -9.87 -6.14 21.31
C THR A 122 -9.81 -7.60 20.84
N GLY A 123 -8.62 -8.14 20.60
CA GLY A 123 -8.42 -9.54 20.22
C GLY A 123 -8.59 -9.85 18.73
N ARG A 124 -8.83 -8.84 17.87
CA ARG A 124 -8.95 -9.04 16.39
C ARG A 124 -7.69 -9.62 15.73
N SER A 125 -6.57 -9.53 16.44
CA SER A 125 -5.24 -9.99 16.05
C SER A 125 -4.87 -11.34 16.68
N ASP A 126 -5.75 -11.93 17.49
CA ASP A 126 -5.47 -13.20 18.16
C ASP A 126 -5.53 -14.37 17.16
N SER A 127 -4.70 -15.39 17.37
CA SER A 127 -4.51 -16.47 16.39
C SER A 127 -5.80 -17.23 16.07
N HIS A 128 -6.75 -17.32 17.00
CA HIS A 128 -8.01 -18.04 16.83
C HIS A 128 -8.92 -17.49 15.74
N LEU A 129 -8.74 -16.21 15.36
CA LEU A 129 -9.48 -15.54 14.28
C LEU A 129 -8.84 -15.74 12.90
N LEU A 130 -7.62 -16.27 12.84
CA LEU A 130 -6.94 -16.59 11.60
C LEU A 130 -7.55 -17.83 10.94
N ASN A 131 -7.31 -18.00 9.64
CA ASN A 131 -7.77 -19.19 8.94
C ASN A 131 -7.16 -20.46 9.55
N TYR A 132 -7.77 -21.61 9.25
CA TYR A 132 -7.45 -22.89 9.87
C TYR A 132 -5.96 -23.28 9.82
N SER A 133 -5.23 -22.88 8.78
CA SER A 133 -3.83 -23.28 8.58
C SER A 133 -2.90 -22.29 9.27
N ILE A 134 -3.12 -20.99 9.07
CA ILE A 134 -2.33 -19.92 9.71
C ILE A 134 -2.49 -19.98 11.24
N ARG A 135 -3.70 -20.19 11.74
CA ARG A 135 -3.97 -20.35 13.18
C ARG A 135 -3.10 -21.44 13.81
N GLU A 136 -3.04 -22.63 13.21
CA GLU A 136 -2.23 -23.74 13.71
C GLU A 136 -0.75 -23.37 13.78
N PHE A 137 -0.22 -22.78 12.71
CA PHE A 137 1.18 -22.36 12.63
C PHE A 137 1.52 -21.27 13.65
N VAL A 138 0.70 -20.22 13.73
CA VAL A 138 0.91 -19.09 14.65
C VAL A 138 0.81 -19.55 16.10
N THR A 139 -0.20 -20.36 16.44
CA THR A 139 -0.32 -20.92 17.80
C THR A 139 0.87 -21.82 18.16
N GLN A 140 1.42 -22.58 17.20
CA GLN A 140 2.64 -23.35 17.44
C GLN A 140 3.85 -22.44 17.69
N CYS A 141 4.02 -21.36 16.92
CA CYS A 141 5.11 -20.42 17.10
C CYS A 141 5.04 -19.70 18.47
N GLN A 142 3.82 -19.51 19.00
CA GLN A 142 3.52 -18.78 20.23
C GLN A 142 3.48 -19.67 21.48
N GLN A 143 3.90 -20.94 21.39
CA GLN A 143 3.79 -21.88 22.51
C GLN A 143 4.53 -21.41 23.76
N GLY A 144 3.84 -21.53 24.90
CA GLY A 144 4.38 -21.17 26.20
C GLY A 144 4.39 -19.67 26.48
N LEU A 145 3.85 -18.83 25.58
CA LEU A 145 3.77 -17.38 25.76
C LEU A 145 2.40 -16.94 26.25
N GLU A 146 2.38 -15.91 27.07
CA GLU A 146 1.13 -15.28 27.51
C GLU A 146 0.56 -14.37 26.42
N GLN A 147 -0.76 -14.32 26.31
CA GLN A 147 -1.44 -13.50 25.30
C GLN A 147 -1.04 -12.02 25.36
N GLN A 148 -0.80 -11.49 26.58
CA GLN A 148 -0.37 -10.10 26.74
C GLN A 148 1.02 -9.84 26.16
N GLN A 149 1.96 -10.78 26.32
CA GLN A 149 3.31 -10.66 25.76
C GLN A 149 3.28 -10.68 24.22
N ILE A 150 2.44 -11.55 23.65
CA ILE A 150 2.20 -11.65 22.21
C ILE A 150 1.67 -10.31 21.68
N ARG A 151 0.58 -9.79 22.28
CA ARG A 151 -0.03 -8.52 21.89
C ARG A 151 0.93 -7.34 22.01
N ASN A 152 1.70 -7.26 23.10
CA ASN A 152 2.70 -6.21 23.29
C ASN A 152 3.80 -6.22 22.21
N SER A 153 4.22 -7.41 21.76
CA SER A 153 5.23 -7.54 20.69
C SER A 153 4.69 -6.98 19.36
N ILE A 154 3.41 -7.26 19.04
CA ILE A 154 2.75 -6.74 17.84
C ILE A 154 2.64 -5.21 17.89
N ILE A 155 2.20 -4.66 19.04
CA ILE A 155 2.09 -3.21 19.26
C ILE A 155 3.45 -2.54 19.02
N ARG A 156 4.52 -3.00 19.68
CA ARG A 156 5.85 -2.39 19.54
C ARG A 156 6.34 -2.35 18.09
N VAL A 157 6.18 -3.44 17.34
CA VAL A 157 6.60 -3.50 15.93
C VAL A 157 5.79 -2.53 15.07
N LEU A 158 4.47 -2.46 15.25
CA LEU A 158 3.61 -1.58 14.48
C LEU A 158 3.82 -0.11 14.83
N GLU A 159 3.89 0.22 16.12
CA GLU A 159 4.17 1.58 16.58
C GLU A 159 5.50 2.07 16.01
N LEU A 160 6.55 1.24 16.07
CA LEU A 160 7.85 1.56 15.48
C LEU A 160 7.78 1.69 13.95
N PHE A 161 7.07 0.79 13.27
CA PHE A 161 6.91 0.82 11.82
C PHE A 161 6.20 2.10 11.35
N VAL A 162 5.12 2.49 12.01
CA VAL A 162 4.32 3.68 11.68
C VAL A 162 5.09 4.95 12.04
N ALA A 163 5.71 4.97 13.21
CA ALA A 163 6.62 6.04 13.60
C ALA A 163 7.81 6.17 12.62
N HIS A 164 8.24 5.09 11.96
CA HIS A 164 9.24 5.13 10.90
C HIS A 164 8.67 5.46 9.50
N ASN A 165 7.37 5.28 9.25
CA ASN A 165 6.77 5.47 7.93
C ASN A 165 5.49 6.34 8.00
N PRO A 166 5.60 7.63 8.37
CA PRO A 166 4.49 8.58 8.50
C PRO A 166 3.48 8.55 7.35
N THR A 167 4.01 8.52 6.13
CA THR A 167 3.23 8.68 4.90
C THR A 167 2.38 7.47 4.61
N ILE A 168 2.83 6.29 5.06
CA ILE A 168 2.11 5.02 4.97
C ILE A 168 1.06 4.98 6.10
N GLY A 169 1.49 5.30 7.32
CA GLY A 169 0.66 5.28 8.51
C GLY A 169 0.21 3.87 8.91
N TYR A 170 -0.68 3.78 9.91
CA TYR A 170 -1.36 2.52 10.22
C TYR A 170 -2.58 2.31 9.31
N CYS A 171 -2.66 1.13 8.68
CA CYS A 171 -3.83 0.65 7.95
C CYS A 171 -4.30 -0.69 8.52
N GLN A 172 -5.61 -0.85 8.67
CA GLN A 172 -6.20 -2.10 9.14
C GLN A 172 -5.80 -3.26 8.21
N GLY A 173 -5.26 -4.33 8.79
CA GLY A 173 -4.67 -5.46 8.07
C GLY A 173 -3.16 -5.60 8.29
N MET A 174 -2.47 -4.50 8.60
CA MET A 174 -1.03 -4.51 8.93
C MET A 174 -0.72 -5.36 10.18
N ASN A 175 -1.67 -5.44 11.11
CA ASN A 175 -1.58 -6.31 12.29
C ASN A 175 -1.37 -7.79 11.90
N TYR A 176 -2.03 -8.29 10.86
CA TYR A 176 -1.81 -9.65 10.37
C TYR A 176 -0.43 -9.83 9.77
N ILE A 177 0.06 -8.82 9.04
CA ILE A 177 1.41 -8.83 8.46
C ILE A 177 2.47 -8.88 9.57
N ALA A 178 2.30 -8.07 10.63
CA ALA A 178 3.19 -8.06 11.79
C ALA A 178 3.23 -9.41 12.51
N ILE A 179 2.08 -10.10 12.66
CA ILE A 179 2.02 -11.45 13.24
C ILE A 179 2.88 -12.43 12.46
N ILE A 180 2.76 -12.47 11.13
CA ILE A 180 3.56 -13.38 10.30
C ILE A 180 5.05 -13.01 10.36
N CYS A 181 5.37 -11.71 10.35
CA CYS A 181 6.75 -11.25 10.49
C CYS A 181 7.36 -11.68 11.84
N LEU A 182 6.59 -11.60 12.94
CA LEU A 182 7.00 -12.04 14.28
C LEU A 182 7.11 -13.56 14.42
N CYS A 183 6.45 -14.35 13.56
CA CYS A 183 6.72 -15.79 13.48
C CYS A 183 8.04 -16.11 12.75
N ILE A 184 8.56 -15.19 11.94
CA ILE A 184 9.78 -15.34 11.14
C ILE A 184 10.97 -14.67 11.81
N ALA A 185 10.76 -13.66 12.66
CA ALA A 185 11.83 -12.85 13.20
C ALA A 185 11.56 -12.38 14.64
N ASP A 186 12.61 -11.85 15.27
CA ASP A 186 12.52 -10.98 16.44
C ASP A 186 11.87 -9.63 16.08
N GLU A 187 11.49 -8.82 17.06
CA GLU A 187 10.85 -7.52 16.83
C GLU A 187 11.64 -6.60 15.89
N GLU A 188 12.97 -6.53 16.04
CA GLU A 188 13.85 -5.76 15.14
C GLU A 188 13.80 -6.32 13.72
N GLY A 189 13.90 -7.64 13.56
CA GLY A 189 13.83 -8.28 12.25
C GLY A 189 12.45 -8.16 11.61
N ALA A 190 11.37 -8.24 12.40
CA ALA A 190 10.00 -8.05 11.94
C ALA A 190 9.79 -6.61 11.43
N PHE A 191 10.32 -5.62 12.14
CA PHE A 191 10.36 -4.24 11.65
C PHE A 191 11.07 -4.14 10.30
N PHE A 192 12.25 -4.77 10.13
CA PHE A 192 12.97 -4.72 8.84
C PHE A 192 12.25 -5.47 7.72
N LEU A 193 11.59 -6.60 8.01
CA LEU A 193 10.75 -7.31 7.04
C LEU A 193 9.60 -6.42 6.58
N MET A 194 8.87 -5.81 7.50
CA MET A 194 7.81 -4.87 7.19
C MET A 194 8.35 -3.67 6.40
N ASN A 195 9.45 -3.07 6.83
CA ASN A 195 10.03 -1.92 6.14
C ASN A 195 10.43 -2.24 4.70
N HIS A 196 10.96 -3.45 4.45
CA HIS A 196 11.26 -3.89 3.10
C HIS A 196 10.00 -4.20 2.28
N LEU A 197 9.00 -4.86 2.88
CA LEU A 197 7.72 -5.12 2.22
C LEU A 197 7.08 -3.82 1.73
N PHE A 198 6.89 -2.85 2.62
CA PHE A 198 6.11 -1.65 2.33
C PHE A 198 6.84 -0.61 1.49
N ASN A 199 8.17 -0.50 1.60
CA ASN A 199 8.94 0.51 0.86
C ASN A 199 9.61 0.00 -0.41
N VAL A 200 9.73 -1.32 -0.60
CA VAL A 200 10.44 -1.91 -1.77
C VAL A 200 9.54 -2.82 -2.60
N ILE A 201 8.72 -3.65 -1.97
CA ILE A 201 7.96 -4.71 -2.67
C ILE A 201 6.56 -4.24 -3.06
N ILE A 202 5.84 -3.64 -2.11
CA ILE A 202 4.46 -3.17 -2.28
C ILE A 202 4.46 -1.92 -3.17
N PRO A 203 3.52 -1.80 -4.12
CA PRO A 203 3.39 -0.61 -4.95
C PRO A 203 3.23 0.70 -4.13
N PRO A 204 3.70 1.84 -4.63
CA PRO A 204 3.56 3.12 -3.93
C PRO A 204 2.07 3.45 -3.70
N ARG A 205 1.75 4.04 -2.54
CA ARG A 205 0.40 4.44 -2.11
C ARG A 205 -0.66 3.33 -2.21
N PHE A 206 -0.22 2.08 -2.11
CA PHE A 206 -1.12 0.95 -1.93
C PHE A 206 -1.77 0.98 -0.55
N PHE A 207 -0.96 1.29 0.46
CA PHE A 207 -1.40 1.62 1.81
C PHE A 207 -1.13 3.11 2.00
N SER A 208 -2.18 3.90 2.23
CA SER A 208 -2.02 5.32 2.53
C SER A 208 -3.15 5.75 3.44
N ASN A 209 -2.80 6.33 4.59
CA ASN A 209 -3.76 6.89 5.55
C ASN A 209 -3.58 8.41 5.75
N SER A 210 -2.79 9.06 4.89
CA SER A 210 -2.63 10.52 4.91
C SER A 210 -3.94 11.21 4.51
N SER A 211 -4.34 12.25 5.24
CA SER A 211 -5.57 13.00 4.97
C SER A 211 -5.58 13.55 3.53
N GLY A 212 -6.59 13.17 2.74
CA GLY A 212 -6.69 13.56 1.33
C GLY A 212 -5.90 12.68 0.35
N ALA A 213 -5.06 11.77 0.85
CA ALA A 213 -4.34 10.83 0.00
C ALA A 213 -5.29 9.77 -0.58
N SER A 214 -5.15 9.52 -1.87
CA SER A 214 -5.93 8.50 -2.54
C SER A 214 -5.26 7.13 -2.37
N LEU A 215 -6.05 6.06 -2.20
CA LEU A 215 -5.56 4.68 -2.31
C LEU A 215 -5.30 4.31 -3.78
N ILE A 216 -4.70 5.22 -4.55
CA ILE A 216 -4.59 5.09 -6.01
C ILE A 216 -3.71 3.91 -6.41
N GLY A 217 -2.71 3.56 -5.61
CA GLY A 217 -1.90 2.35 -5.83
C GLY A 217 -2.73 1.08 -5.69
N TYR A 218 -3.61 1.02 -4.68
CA TYR A 218 -4.54 -0.10 -4.50
C TYR A 218 -5.60 -0.14 -5.60
N GLN A 219 -6.14 1.02 -6.00
CA GLN A 219 -7.11 1.09 -7.09
C GLN A 219 -6.51 0.68 -8.44
N ALA A 220 -5.25 1.06 -8.69
CA ALA A 220 -4.50 0.62 -9.86
C ALA A 220 -4.33 -0.91 -9.86
N GLU A 221 -4.03 -1.51 -8.70
CA GLU A 221 -3.91 -2.96 -8.57
C GLU A 221 -5.24 -3.68 -8.81
N ILE A 222 -6.34 -3.19 -8.22
CA ILE A 222 -7.67 -3.76 -8.47
C ILE A 222 -8.03 -3.66 -9.96
N ASN A 223 -7.75 -2.53 -10.59
CA ASN A 223 -7.99 -2.37 -12.02
C ASN A 223 -7.14 -3.33 -12.85
N PHE A 224 -5.85 -3.47 -12.53
CA PHE A 224 -4.97 -4.43 -13.20
C PHE A 224 -5.51 -5.86 -13.11
N LEU A 225 -5.90 -6.32 -11.91
CA LEU A 225 -6.45 -7.67 -11.73
C LEU A 225 -7.75 -7.88 -12.54
N LYS A 226 -8.62 -6.86 -12.63
CA LYS A 226 -9.82 -6.92 -13.47
C LYS A 226 -9.49 -7.08 -14.94
N GLU A 227 -8.54 -6.30 -15.45
CA GLU A 227 -8.06 -6.42 -16.84
C GLU A 227 -7.50 -7.83 -17.09
N MET A 228 -6.71 -8.37 -16.14
CA MET A 228 -6.18 -9.72 -16.24
C MET A 228 -7.27 -10.79 -16.30
N ILE A 229 -8.33 -10.67 -15.51
CA ILE A 229 -9.50 -11.55 -15.61
C ILE A 229 -10.20 -11.41 -16.96
N SER A 230 -10.29 -10.19 -17.48
CA SER A 230 -10.95 -9.91 -18.76
C SER A 230 -10.20 -10.49 -19.95
N VAL A 231 -8.87 -10.36 -19.99
CA VAL A 231 -8.05 -10.81 -21.14
C VAL A 231 -7.70 -12.29 -21.10
N ASN A 232 -7.55 -12.88 -19.91
CA ASN A 232 -7.26 -14.31 -19.78
C ASN A 232 -8.53 -15.17 -19.85
N ASP A 233 -8.35 -16.48 -20.03
CA ASP A 233 -9.45 -17.46 -20.11
C ASP A 233 -9.98 -17.85 -18.73
N PHE A 234 -10.66 -16.90 -18.06
CA PHE A 234 -11.40 -17.14 -16.83
C PHE A 234 -12.87 -17.46 -17.10
N GLN A 235 -13.42 -18.43 -16.37
CA GLN A 235 -14.86 -18.67 -16.32
C GLN A 235 -15.54 -17.66 -15.39
N ASN A 236 -16.80 -17.29 -15.66
CA ASN A 236 -17.60 -16.39 -14.82
C ASN A 236 -16.91 -15.04 -14.50
N LYS A 237 -16.27 -14.42 -15.51
CA LYS A 237 -15.47 -13.19 -15.39
C LYS A 237 -16.16 -12.08 -14.61
N GLU A 238 -17.45 -11.85 -14.85
CA GLU A 238 -18.24 -10.80 -14.18
C GLU A 238 -18.32 -11.04 -12.66
N ILE A 239 -18.58 -12.28 -12.23
CA ILE A 239 -18.65 -12.65 -10.81
C ILE A 239 -17.28 -12.47 -10.15
N LEU A 240 -16.20 -12.83 -10.83
CA LEU A 240 -14.84 -12.64 -10.32
C LEU A 240 -14.49 -11.16 -10.14
N ILE A 241 -14.86 -10.33 -11.12
CA ILE A 241 -14.63 -8.88 -11.05
C ILE A 241 -15.38 -8.29 -9.86
N GLN A 242 -16.67 -8.62 -9.69
CA GLN A 242 -17.47 -8.19 -8.54
C GLN A 242 -16.87 -8.70 -7.21
N PHE A 243 -16.38 -9.94 -7.20
CA PHE A 243 -15.75 -10.54 -6.03
C PHE A 243 -14.48 -9.80 -5.63
N ILE A 244 -13.59 -9.47 -6.59
CA ILE A 244 -12.39 -8.67 -6.31
C ILE A 244 -12.78 -7.28 -5.80
N GLU A 245 -13.78 -6.63 -6.38
CA GLU A 245 -14.22 -5.30 -5.93
C GLU A 245 -14.73 -5.32 -4.49
N LEU A 246 -15.40 -6.39 -4.07
CA LEU A 246 -15.95 -6.53 -2.73
C LEU A 246 -14.93 -7.04 -1.70
N GLN A 247 -14.15 -8.08 -2.05
CA GLN A 247 -13.23 -8.78 -1.13
C GLN A 247 -11.78 -8.31 -1.26
N GLY A 248 -11.48 -7.45 -2.24
CA GLY A 248 -10.16 -6.92 -2.52
C GLY A 248 -9.42 -6.42 -1.28
N PRO A 249 -10.04 -5.67 -0.35
CA PRO A 249 -9.33 -5.20 0.85
C PRO A 249 -8.82 -6.37 1.71
N GLN A 250 -9.63 -7.41 1.90
CA GLN A 250 -9.26 -8.58 2.70
C GLN A 250 -8.18 -9.42 2.01
N LEU A 251 -8.20 -9.51 0.68
CA LEU A 251 -7.20 -10.21 -0.12
C LEU A 251 -5.85 -9.48 -0.13
N LEU A 252 -5.86 -8.22 -0.54
CA LEU A 252 -4.68 -7.47 -0.92
C LEU A 252 -4.05 -6.71 0.26
N LEU A 253 -4.85 -6.05 1.12
CA LEU A 253 -4.30 -5.31 2.27
C LEU A 253 -3.73 -6.25 3.34
N THR A 254 -4.11 -7.52 3.32
CA THR A 254 -3.52 -8.56 4.18
C THR A 254 -2.48 -9.43 3.48
N LEU A 255 -2.09 -9.09 2.23
CA LEU A 255 -1.11 -9.85 1.45
C LEU A 255 -1.43 -11.35 1.38
N MET A 256 -2.70 -11.66 1.14
CA MET A 256 -3.27 -13.01 1.03
C MET A 256 -3.25 -13.85 2.32
N ILE A 257 -2.90 -13.28 3.49
CA ILE A 257 -2.89 -14.00 4.79
C ILE A 257 -4.27 -14.56 5.13
N GLN A 258 -5.34 -13.81 4.86
CA GLN A 258 -6.69 -14.26 5.20
C GLN A 258 -7.20 -15.41 4.31
N VAL A 259 -6.54 -15.68 3.19
CA VAL A 259 -6.95 -16.72 2.25
C VAL A 259 -6.02 -17.92 2.30
N LEU A 260 -4.72 -17.73 2.10
CA LEU A 260 -3.80 -18.84 1.87
C LEU A 260 -3.56 -19.67 3.13
N ASN A 261 -3.28 -20.96 2.93
CA ASN A 261 -2.63 -21.76 3.96
C ASN A 261 -1.17 -21.29 4.16
N ILE A 262 -0.58 -21.64 5.30
CA ILE A 262 0.74 -21.14 5.68
C ILE A 262 1.83 -21.53 4.68
N SER A 263 1.82 -22.75 4.16
CA SER A 263 2.84 -23.20 3.22
C SER A 263 2.81 -22.38 1.92
N SER A 264 1.60 -22.16 1.40
CA SER A 264 1.39 -21.36 0.19
C SER A 264 1.72 -19.88 0.43
N LEU A 265 1.35 -19.34 1.60
CA LEU A 265 1.70 -17.99 2.00
C LEU A 265 3.22 -17.78 2.06
N LEU A 266 3.94 -18.66 2.78
CA LEU A 266 5.40 -18.56 2.93
C LEU A 266 6.12 -18.72 1.59
N VAL A 267 5.69 -19.65 0.73
CA VAL A 267 6.25 -19.79 -0.63
C VAL A 267 6.04 -18.50 -1.45
N THR A 268 4.85 -17.92 -1.37
CA THR A 268 4.52 -16.65 -2.05
C THR A 268 5.40 -15.51 -1.54
N TRP A 269 5.47 -15.31 -0.22
CA TRP A 269 6.26 -14.25 0.39
C TRP A 269 7.76 -14.42 0.14
N ILE A 270 8.30 -15.63 0.27
CA ILE A 270 9.71 -15.92 -0.07
C ILE A 270 10.00 -15.49 -1.50
N GLN A 271 9.11 -15.79 -2.44
CA GLN A 271 9.26 -15.37 -3.82
C GLN A 271 9.21 -13.84 -3.95
N MET A 272 8.25 -13.16 -3.30
CA MET A 272 8.16 -11.68 -3.30
C MET A 272 9.47 -11.03 -2.85
N PHE A 273 10.05 -11.51 -1.74
CA PHE A 273 11.32 -11.01 -1.23
C PHE A 273 12.50 -11.35 -2.16
N LYS A 274 12.52 -12.55 -2.76
CA LYS A 274 13.56 -12.97 -3.69
C LYS A 274 13.64 -12.07 -4.92
N ILE A 275 12.49 -11.76 -5.53
CA ILE A 275 12.42 -10.94 -6.75
C ILE A 275 12.15 -9.45 -6.49
N LYS A 276 11.96 -9.07 -5.22
CA LYS A 276 11.62 -7.71 -4.77
C LYS A 276 10.43 -7.10 -5.52
N SER A 277 9.35 -7.88 -5.66
CA SER A 277 8.21 -7.48 -6.48
C SER A 277 6.90 -8.02 -5.93
N PHE A 278 5.81 -7.28 -6.18
CA PHE A 278 4.44 -7.66 -5.83
C PHE A 278 3.84 -8.72 -6.76
N VAL A 279 4.44 -8.95 -7.94
CA VAL A 279 4.00 -9.93 -8.96
C VAL A 279 3.60 -11.31 -8.40
N PRO A 280 4.29 -11.89 -7.41
CA PRO A 280 3.88 -13.19 -6.87
C PRO A 280 2.52 -13.16 -6.19
N ILE A 281 2.12 -12.05 -5.55
CA ILE A 281 0.76 -11.88 -5.00
C ILE A 281 -0.25 -11.87 -6.14
N ASP A 282 0.01 -11.11 -7.20
CA ASP A 282 -0.89 -10.98 -8.35
C ASP A 282 -1.11 -12.34 -9.02
N LYS A 283 -0.01 -13.07 -9.30
CA LYS A 283 -0.07 -14.42 -9.88
C LYS A 283 -0.84 -15.39 -8.98
N VAL A 284 -0.59 -15.38 -7.68
CA VAL A 284 -1.26 -16.27 -6.73
C VAL A 284 -2.74 -15.92 -6.59
N LEU A 285 -3.10 -14.64 -6.61
CA LEU A 285 -4.50 -14.21 -6.56
C LEU A 285 -5.23 -14.68 -7.82
N LEU A 286 -4.68 -14.43 -9.01
CA LEU A 286 -5.27 -14.90 -10.28
C LEU A 286 -5.37 -16.43 -10.33
N TYR A 287 -4.33 -17.14 -9.90
CA TYR A 287 -4.35 -18.60 -9.76
C TYR A 287 -5.47 -19.06 -8.82
N THR A 288 -5.58 -18.40 -7.67
CA THR A 288 -6.59 -18.69 -6.65
C THR A 288 -8.01 -18.48 -7.21
N LEU A 289 -8.24 -17.44 -8.00
CA LEU A 289 -9.54 -17.21 -8.65
C LEU A 289 -9.82 -18.22 -9.77
N ASN A 290 -8.81 -18.62 -10.54
CA ASN A 290 -9.00 -19.56 -11.64
C ASN A 290 -9.37 -20.97 -11.14
N ILE A 291 -8.85 -21.39 -9.99
CA ILE A 291 -9.20 -22.69 -9.41
C ILE A 291 -10.59 -22.66 -8.75
N THR A 292 -11.07 -21.50 -8.28
CA THR A 292 -12.35 -21.41 -7.55
C THR A 292 -13.56 -21.35 -8.46
N THR A 293 -13.42 -20.82 -9.68
CA THR A 293 -14.53 -20.73 -10.66
C THR A 293 -15.09 -22.09 -11.08
N ARG A 294 -14.34 -23.17 -10.87
CA ARG A 294 -14.72 -24.51 -11.33
C ARG A 294 -15.69 -25.21 -10.39
N ASP A 295 -15.67 -24.88 -9.09
CA ASP A 295 -16.27 -25.74 -8.05
C ASP A 295 -16.95 -24.99 -6.88
N ILE A 296 -16.90 -23.65 -6.82
CA ILE A 296 -17.37 -22.89 -5.63
C ILE A 296 -18.37 -21.79 -6.00
N ASP A 297 -19.50 -21.76 -5.28
CA ASP A 297 -20.43 -20.64 -5.29
C ASP A 297 -19.86 -19.47 -4.46
N PHE A 298 -19.53 -18.37 -5.15
CA PHE A 298 -18.97 -17.16 -4.55
C PHE A 298 -19.92 -16.44 -3.59
N MET A 299 -21.22 -16.79 -3.58
CA MET A 299 -22.22 -16.21 -2.68
C MET A 299 -22.26 -16.90 -1.30
N GLN A 300 -21.44 -17.94 -1.07
CA GLN A 300 -21.43 -18.65 0.21
C GLN A 300 -20.80 -17.84 1.36
N PRO A 301 -21.34 -17.93 2.59
CA PRO A 301 -20.71 -17.32 3.75
C PRO A 301 -19.31 -17.91 4.02
N LYS A 302 -18.38 -17.06 4.46
CA LYS A 302 -16.97 -17.42 4.73
C LYS A 302 -16.22 -17.96 3.50
N ILE A 303 -16.59 -17.49 2.31
CA ILE A 303 -15.98 -17.87 1.03
C ILE A 303 -14.44 -17.85 1.04
N LEU A 304 -13.81 -16.82 1.62
CA LEU A 304 -12.35 -16.70 1.70
C LEU A 304 -11.68 -17.88 2.42
N ASN A 305 -12.31 -18.37 3.50
CA ASN A 305 -11.81 -19.53 4.24
C ASN A 305 -11.92 -20.83 3.42
N ASN A 306 -12.81 -20.89 2.44
CA ASN A 306 -13.01 -22.06 1.60
C ASN A 306 -12.09 -22.04 0.38
N ILE A 307 -11.97 -20.89 -0.28
CA ILE A 307 -11.09 -20.69 -1.44
C ILE A 307 -9.65 -21.16 -1.15
N GLY A 308 -9.09 -20.72 -0.02
CA GLY A 308 -7.71 -21.03 0.36
C GLY A 308 -7.39 -22.52 0.55
N LYS A 309 -8.40 -23.37 0.77
CA LYS A 309 -8.22 -24.81 0.99
C LYS A 309 -7.78 -25.54 -0.28
N PHE A 310 -8.02 -24.95 -1.45
CA PHE A 310 -7.70 -25.52 -2.76
C PHE A 310 -6.37 -25.01 -3.32
N VAL A 311 -5.78 -23.98 -2.71
CA VAL A 311 -4.47 -23.47 -3.11
C VAL A 311 -3.39 -24.32 -2.44
N HIS A 312 -2.49 -24.90 -3.21
CA HIS A 312 -1.43 -25.76 -2.69
C HIS A 312 -0.05 -25.23 -3.05
N TYR A 313 0.88 -25.26 -2.09
CA TYR A 313 2.20 -24.68 -2.24
C TYR A 313 2.99 -25.29 -3.42
N ALA A 314 2.81 -26.58 -3.70
CA ALA A 314 3.47 -27.25 -4.82
C ALA A 314 3.09 -26.63 -6.17
N ASN A 315 1.81 -26.35 -6.37
CA ASN A 315 1.30 -25.68 -7.57
C ASN A 315 1.84 -24.24 -7.67
N LEU A 316 2.03 -23.55 -6.53
CA LEU A 316 2.61 -22.21 -6.54
C LEU A 316 4.10 -22.21 -6.90
N ILE A 317 4.86 -23.24 -6.48
CA ILE A 317 6.25 -23.42 -6.89
C ILE A 317 6.32 -23.58 -8.42
N GLU A 318 5.47 -24.41 -9.00
CA GLU A 318 5.38 -24.58 -10.46
C GLU A 318 4.92 -23.30 -11.16
N LEU A 319 3.96 -22.57 -10.59
CA LEU A 319 3.48 -21.28 -11.10
C LEU A 319 4.63 -20.27 -11.19
N PHE A 320 5.48 -20.19 -10.17
CA PHE A 320 6.61 -19.26 -10.14
C PHE A 320 7.80 -19.65 -11.02
N GLN A 321 7.81 -20.86 -11.58
CA GLN A 321 8.79 -21.26 -12.59
C GLN A 321 8.40 -20.80 -14.01
N LYS A 322 7.17 -20.33 -14.20
CA LYS A 322 6.64 -19.93 -15.50
C LYS A 322 6.42 -18.41 -15.53
N ASP A 323 7.25 -17.72 -16.29
CA ASP A 323 7.26 -16.26 -16.30
C ASP A 323 6.02 -15.64 -16.95
N GLU A 324 5.41 -16.31 -17.93
CA GLU A 324 4.31 -15.77 -18.75
C GLU A 324 2.89 -16.17 -18.30
N ILE A 325 2.75 -16.90 -17.18
CA ILE A 325 1.39 -17.26 -16.73
C ILE A 325 0.63 -16.02 -16.27
N TYR A 326 -0.56 -15.85 -16.86
CA TYR A 326 -1.50 -14.72 -16.73
C TYR A 326 -1.04 -13.41 -17.35
N PHE A 327 0.23 -13.05 -17.14
CA PHE A 327 0.83 -11.82 -17.65
C PHE A 327 2.35 -11.83 -17.55
N THR A 328 2.98 -11.04 -18.40
CA THR A 328 4.39 -10.68 -18.38
C THR A 328 4.65 -9.45 -17.50
N LYS A 329 5.92 -9.23 -17.13
CA LYS A 329 6.33 -8.02 -16.39
C LYS A 329 5.98 -6.74 -17.16
N PHE A 330 6.17 -6.75 -18.47
CA PHE A 330 5.83 -5.65 -19.36
C PHE A 330 4.33 -5.34 -19.32
N GLU A 331 3.47 -6.34 -19.51
CA GLU A 331 2.01 -6.17 -19.47
C GLU A 331 1.56 -5.57 -18.13
N ARG A 332 2.10 -6.06 -17.00
CA ARG A 332 1.79 -5.48 -15.69
C ARG A 332 2.13 -3.99 -15.65
N THR A 333 3.33 -3.61 -16.06
CA THR A 333 3.74 -2.19 -16.08
C THR A 333 2.85 -1.38 -17.02
N LEU A 334 2.53 -1.92 -18.19
CA LEU A 334 1.68 -1.30 -19.19
C LEU A 334 0.28 -0.98 -18.64
N TYR A 335 -0.40 -1.97 -18.05
CA TYR A 335 -1.76 -1.79 -17.52
C TYR A 335 -1.81 -0.81 -16.33
N ILE A 336 -0.80 -0.83 -15.46
CA ILE A 336 -0.69 0.13 -14.36
C ILE A 336 -0.48 1.56 -14.88
N GLU A 337 0.42 1.74 -15.85
CA GLU A 337 0.68 3.05 -16.47
C GLU A 337 -0.53 3.58 -17.25
N GLN A 338 -1.25 2.69 -17.94
CA GLN A 338 -2.52 3.01 -18.59
C GLN A 338 -3.56 3.49 -17.59
N TYR A 339 -3.68 2.85 -16.42
CA TYR A 339 -4.59 3.27 -15.37
C TYR A 339 -4.25 4.69 -14.88
N TYR A 340 -3.00 4.96 -14.51
CA TYR A 340 -2.59 6.31 -14.08
C TYR A 340 -2.79 7.37 -15.16
N SER A 341 -2.54 7.03 -16.43
CA SER A 341 -2.80 7.90 -17.58
C SER A 341 -4.30 8.20 -17.76
N LYS A 342 -5.18 7.21 -17.60
CA LYS A 342 -6.63 7.42 -17.66
C LYS A 342 -7.12 8.28 -16.48
N THR A 343 -6.64 8.00 -15.27
CA THR A 343 -7.02 8.72 -14.05
C THR A 343 -6.60 10.18 -14.08
N SER A 344 -5.34 10.49 -14.43
CA SER A 344 -4.87 11.88 -14.55
C SER A 344 -5.69 12.69 -15.57
N ARG A 345 -6.07 12.09 -16.70
CA ARG A 345 -6.96 12.71 -17.69
C ARG A 345 -8.37 12.93 -17.18
N SER A 346 -8.89 12.03 -16.35
CA SER A 346 -10.23 12.17 -15.78
C SER A 346 -10.35 13.41 -14.90
N TRP A 347 -9.30 13.77 -14.14
CA TRP A 347 -9.33 14.91 -13.22
C TRP A 347 -9.52 16.27 -13.89
N VAL A 348 -9.27 16.38 -15.20
CA VAL A 348 -9.47 17.61 -15.99
C VAL A 348 -10.76 17.57 -16.84
N GLN A 349 -11.58 16.54 -16.68
CA GLN A 349 -12.88 16.45 -17.35
C GLN A 349 -13.93 17.23 -16.54
N ASN A 350 -14.81 17.91 -17.28
CA ASN A 350 -15.94 18.63 -16.72
C ASN A 350 -17.10 17.66 -16.42
N ASP A 351 -16.84 16.71 -15.52
CA ASP A 351 -17.80 15.69 -15.07
C ASP A 351 -18.36 16.06 -13.68
N PRO A 352 -19.69 16.06 -13.48
CA PRO A 352 -20.30 16.45 -12.20
C PRO A 352 -19.83 15.64 -10.98
N ILE A 353 -19.54 14.35 -11.15
CA ILE A 353 -19.06 13.49 -10.06
C ILE A 353 -17.63 13.88 -9.69
N ILE A 354 -16.78 14.13 -10.68
CA ILE A 354 -15.39 14.57 -10.49
C ILE A 354 -15.36 15.94 -9.81
N LEU A 355 -16.13 16.91 -10.30
CA LEU A 355 -16.22 18.25 -9.70
C LEU A 355 -16.68 18.20 -8.24
N ASN A 356 -17.68 17.37 -7.93
CA ASN A 356 -18.13 17.18 -6.55
C ASN A 356 -17.06 16.53 -5.66
N LYS A 357 -16.26 15.60 -6.19
CA LYS A 357 -15.11 15.04 -5.45
C LYS A 357 -14.06 16.10 -5.19
N LEU A 358 -13.68 16.87 -6.20
CA LEU A 358 -12.68 17.95 -6.11
C LEU A 358 -13.13 19.04 -5.13
N LYS A 359 -14.41 19.42 -5.15
CA LYS A 359 -14.99 20.36 -4.19
C LYS A 359 -14.98 19.86 -2.74
N LYS A 360 -15.02 18.55 -2.50
CA LYS A 360 -14.96 17.99 -1.14
C LYS A 360 -13.56 17.99 -0.55
N ILE A 361 -12.54 17.92 -1.41
CA ILE A 361 -11.13 17.86 -1.01
C ILE A 361 -10.41 19.20 -1.16
N SER A 362 -11.07 20.20 -1.74
CA SER A 362 -10.56 21.56 -1.90
C SER A 362 -11.54 22.57 -1.31
N ASN A 363 -11.03 23.69 -0.80
CA ASN A 363 -11.84 24.80 -0.31
C ASN A 363 -12.26 25.74 -1.46
N LEU A 364 -12.54 25.19 -2.65
CA LEU A 364 -12.85 25.93 -3.88
C LEU A 364 -14.29 25.67 -4.32
N ASP A 365 -14.91 26.67 -4.95
CA ASP A 365 -16.20 26.46 -5.61
C ASP A 365 -16.05 25.78 -6.99
N ILE A 366 -17.16 25.38 -7.59
CA ILE A 366 -17.16 24.63 -8.87
C ILE A 366 -16.64 25.50 -10.02
N ASP A 367 -16.92 26.81 -10.00
CA ASP A 367 -16.51 27.72 -11.06
C ASP A 367 -14.99 27.93 -11.04
N GLU A 368 -14.42 28.09 -9.84
CA GLU A 368 -12.98 28.16 -9.62
C GLU A 368 -12.28 26.87 -10.07
N ILE A 369 -12.82 25.71 -9.69
CA ILE A 369 -12.27 24.40 -10.10
C ILE A 369 -12.30 24.26 -11.62
N THR A 370 -13.43 24.57 -12.26
CA THR A 370 -13.60 24.43 -13.72
C THR A 370 -12.65 25.35 -14.49
N THR A 371 -12.43 26.56 -13.98
CA THR A 371 -11.48 27.51 -14.56
C THR A 371 -10.05 26.95 -14.49
N LEU A 372 -9.62 26.49 -13.32
CA LEU A 372 -8.30 25.88 -13.14
C LEU A 372 -8.12 24.61 -13.99
N GLN A 373 -9.14 23.75 -14.07
CA GLN A 373 -9.12 22.55 -14.92
C GLN A 373 -8.84 22.92 -16.38
N THR A 374 -9.49 23.98 -16.88
CA THR A 374 -9.36 24.43 -18.27
C THR A 374 -7.94 24.90 -18.55
N GLN A 375 -7.36 25.71 -17.67
CA GLN A 375 -6.00 26.22 -17.84
C GLN A 375 -4.95 25.12 -17.69
N PHE A 376 -5.09 24.26 -16.67
CA PHE A 376 -4.22 23.11 -16.46
C PHE A 376 -4.23 22.17 -17.67
N LYS A 377 -5.43 21.90 -18.21
CA LYS A 377 -5.61 21.08 -19.42
C LYS A 377 -4.91 21.71 -20.63
N LYS A 378 -5.04 23.01 -20.83
CA LYS A 378 -4.36 23.75 -21.91
C LYS A 378 -2.85 23.61 -21.80
N TYR A 379 -2.29 23.87 -20.62
CA TYR A 379 -0.86 23.69 -20.33
C TYR A 379 -0.38 22.27 -20.67
N CYS A 380 -1.08 21.25 -20.17
CA CYS A 380 -0.70 19.86 -20.42
C CYS A 380 -0.75 19.51 -21.91
N LEU A 381 -1.73 20.03 -22.66
CA LEU A 381 -1.84 19.79 -24.11
C LEU A 381 -0.68 20.43 -24.88
N GLU A 382 -0.33 21.68 -24.57
CA GLU A 382 0.77 22.40 -25.22
C GLU A 382 2.13 21.71 -24.98
N LYS A 383 2.42 21.38 -23.72
CA LYS A 383 3.66 20.64 -23.36
C LYS A 383 3.69 19.25 -23.95
N ARG A 384 2.57 18.53 -23.95
CA ARG A 384 2.48 17.19 -24.53
C ARG A 384 2.79 17.21 -26.02
N THR A 385 2.29 18.19 -26.77
CA THR A 385 2.64 18.34 -28.21
C THR A 385 4.14 18.49 -28.41
N ILE A 386 4.80 19.32 -27.58
CA ILE A 386 6.25 19.53 -27.64
C ILE A 386 7.01 18.22 -27.32
N SER A 387 6.63 17.54 -26.23
CA SER A 387 7.30 16.30 -25.79
C SER A 387 7.11 15.16 -26.79
N ILE A 388 5.93 15.03 -27.40
CA ILE A 388 5.67 14.01 -28.43
C ILE A 388 6.54 14.25 -29.66
N ASP A 389 6.65 15.49 -30.14
CA ASP A 389 7.50 15.82 -31.30
C ASP A 389 8.99 15.50 -31.01
N GLN A 390 9.48 15.85 -29.81
CA GLN A 390 10.84 15.49 -29.39
C GLN A 390 11.05 13.97 -29.29
N GLN A 391 10.11 13.24 -28.69
CA GLN A 391 10.20 11.79 -28.53
C GLN A 391 10.13 11.08 -29.89
N GLN A 392 9.24 11.51 -30.79
CA GLN A 392 9.16 10.95 -32.14
C GLN A 392 10.47 11.14 -32.93
N ARG A 393 11.12 12.30 -32.81
CA ARG A 393 12.43 12.53 -33.42
C ARG A 393 13.54 11.67 -32.82
N GLN A 394 13.50 11.41 -31.50
CA GLN A 394 14.47 10.55 -30.84
C GLN A 394 14.25 9.06 -31.16
N SER A 395 13.00 8.60 -31.14
CA SER A 395 12.65 7.22 -31.45
C SER A 395 12.97 6.90 -32.91
N LEU A 396 12.69 7.79 -33.87
CA LEU A 396 13.08 7.62 -35.28
C LEU A 396 14.61 7.51 -35.45
N LYS A 397 15.39 8.31 -34.73
CA LYS A 397 16.87 8.23 -34.75
C LYS A 397 17.40 6.93 -34.17
N GLN A 398 16.79 6.44 -33.09
CA GLN A 398 17.22 5.21 -32.40
C GLN A 398 16.73 3.95 -33.12
N LEU A 399 15.50 3.93 -33.66
CA LEU A 399 15.01 2.84 -34.53
C LEU A 399 15.87 2.68 -35.78
N ALA A 400 16.33 3.80 -36.38
CA ALA A 400 17.26 3.75 -37.50
C ALA A 400 18.64 3.20 -37.14
N GLN A 401 19.05 3.28 -35.86
CA GLN A 401 20.30 2.69 -35.35
C GLN A 401 20.14 1.21 -34.98
N LEU A 402 18.94 0.80 -34.56
CA LEU A 402 18.62 -0.59 -34.18
C LEU A 402 18.46 -1.49 -35.41
N THR A 403 17.95 -0.97 -36.54
CA THR A 403 17.87 -1.72 -37.81
C THR A 403 19.24 -2.17 -38.36
N ASP A 404 20.34 -1.61 -37.84
CA ASP A 404 21.71 -2.03 -38.16
C ASP A 404 22.27 -3.07 -37.15
N SER A 405 21.53 -3.40 -36.08
CA SER A 405 21.92 -4.37 -35.04
C SER A 405 21.19 -5.70 -35.21
N SER A 406 21.81 -6.82 -34.82
CA SER A 406 21.26 -8.18 -35.02
C SER A 406 20.70 -8.82 -33.74
N ASP A 407 20.40 -8.02 -32.71
CA ASP A 407 19.96 -8.51 -31.39
C ASP A 407 18.45 -8.28 -31.20
N GLU A 408 17.64 -9.29 -31.52
CA GLU A 408 16.17 -9.22 -31.48
C GLU A 408 15.61 -8.98 -30.06
N ASP A 409 16.27 -9.51 -29.03
CA ASP A 409 15.83 -9.34 -27.64
C ASP A 409 16.01 -7.90 -27.15
N ALA A 410 17.10 -7.25 -27.57
CA ALA A 410 17.36 -5.85 -27.29
C ALA A 410 16.34 -4.93 -28.00
N ASP A 411 15.97 -5.28 -29.24
CA ASP A 411 14.97 -4.56 -30.02
C ASP A 411 13.58 -4.60 -29.37
N ASP A 412 13.15 -5.77 -28.89
CA ASP A 412 11.85 -5.93 -28.23
C ASP A 412 11.78 -5.21 -26.88
N GLN A 413 12.81 -5.30 -26.05
CA GLN A 413 12.89 -4.52 -24.80
C GLN A 413 12.83 -3.00 -25.07
N TYR A 414 13.49 -2.54 -26.12
CA TYR A 414 13.44 -1.13 -26.50
C TYR A 414 12.04 -0.70 -26.96
N ARG A 415 11.35 -1.52 -27.76
CA ARG A 415 9.95 -1.29 -28.16
C ARG A 415 9.02 -1.22 -26.94
N GLU A 416 9.17 -2.12 -25.99
CA GLU A 416 8.43 -2.11 -24.73
C GLU A 416 8.61 -0.79 -23.96
N ILE A 417 9.86 -0.32 -23.83
CA ILE A 417 10.18 0.97 -23.19
C ILE A 417 9.49 2.13 -23.92
N LEU A 418 9.53 2.15 -25.25
CA LEU A 418 8.85 3.18 -26.04
C LEU A 418 7.33 3.19 -25.84
N ILE A 419 6.71 2.01 -25.78
CA ILE A 419 5.27 1.89 -25.54
C ILE A 419 4.93 2.45 -24.15
N ILE A 420 5.67 2.06 -23.10
CA ILE A 420 5.46 2.57 -21.74
C ILE A 420 5.65 4.09 -21.70
N GLN A 421 6.72 4.60 -22.32
CA GLN A 421 7.00 6.02 -22.39
C GLN A 421 5.88 6.79 -23.11
N SER A 422 5.30 6.21 -24.16
CA SER A 422 4.16 6.80 -24.85
C SER A 422 2.97 7.02 -23.92
N PHE A 423 2.66 6.05 -23.03
CA PHE A 423 1.58 6.18 -22.04
C PHE A 423 1.90 7.21 -20.96
N LYS A 424 3.16 7.27 -20.51
CA LYS A 424 3.63 8.30 -19.58
C LYS A 424 3.46 9.71 -20.17
N LEU A 425 3.76 9.92 -21.46
CA LEU A 425 3.51 11.19 -22.14
C LEU A 425 2.03 11.56 -22.28
N GLN A 426 1.11 10.59 -22.16
CA GLN A 426 -0.33 10.89 -22.18
C GLN A 426 -0.88 11.33 -20.83
N LYS A 427 -0.08 11.24 -19.75
CA LYS A 427 -0.48 11.69 -18.41
C LYS A 427 -0.65 13.20 -18.42
N TYR A 428 -1.67 13.66 -17.70
CA TYR A 428 -1.89 15.09 -17.51
C TYR A 428 -1.31 15.45 -16.16
N GLY A 429 -0.20 16.19 -16.18
CA GLY A 429 0.42 16.65 -14.95
C GLY A 429 1.44 17.75 -15.19
N ILE A 430 1.84 18.39 -14.10
CA ILE A 430 2.94 19.35 -14.08
C ILE A 430 4.18 18.70 -13.49
N ASN A 431 5.32 18.89 -14.15
CA ASN A 431 6.61 18.45 -13.60
C ASN A 431 7.10 19.41 -12.52
N ILE A 432 8.18 19.02 -11.85
CA ILE A 432 8.75 19.80 -10.77
C ILE A 432 9.19 21.20 -11.21
N ASP A 433 9.82 21.37 -12.36
CA ASP A 433 10.30 22.69 -12.83
C ASP A 433 9.14 23.66 -13.02
N THR A 434 8.04 23.18 -13.60
CA THR A 434 6.82 23.97 -13.79
C THR A 434 6.20 24.31 -12.46
N PHE A 435 6.13 23.34 -11.55
CA PHE A 435 5.63 23.56 -10.21
C PHE A 435 6.44 24.65 -9.48
N LEU A 436 7.78 24.57 -9.52
CA LEU A 436 8.66 25.57 -8.91
C LEU A 436 8.43 26.97 -9.51
N TYR A 437 8.36 27.07 -10.83
CA TYR A 437 8.07 28.33 -11.54
C TYR A 437 6.72 28.93 -11.14
N PHE A 438 5.66 28.12 -11.13
CA PHE A 438 4.35 28.58 -10.69
C PHE A 438 4.39 29.05 -9.24
N MET A 439 4.96 28.25 -8.33
CA MET A 439 5.05 28.62 -6.92
C MET A 439 5.85 29.91 -6.72
N GLU A 440 6.92 30.13 -7.47
CA GLU A 440 7.68 31.37 -7.41
C GLU A 440 6.83 32.60 -7.79
N ILE A 441 6.06 32.50 -8.88
CA ILE A 441 5.17 33.60 -9.31
C ILE A 441 4.03 33.83 -8.30
N PHE A 442 3.42 32.75 -7.81
CA PHE A 442 2.32 32.82 -6.85
C PHE A 442 2.77 33.47 -5.54
N LEU A 443 3.88 33.01 -4.98
CA LEU A 443 4.42 33.52 -3.72
C LEU A 443 4.82 34.99 -3.83
N ARG A 444 5.40 35.42 -4.96
CA ARG A 444 5.72 36.84 -5.22
C ARG A 444 4.49 37.75 -5.25
N LYS A 445 3.32 37.27 -5.70
CA LYS A 445 2.09 38.09 -5.80
C LYS A 445 1.29 38.17 -4.49
N GLU A 446 1.23 37.08 -3.74
CA GLU A 446 0.43 37.01 -2.49
C GLU A 446 1.18 37.54 -1.27
N CYS A 447 2.50 37.46 -1.29
CA CYS A 447 3.32 37.82 -0.16
C CYS A 447 4.51 38.60 -0.71
N GLN A 448 4.55 39.92 -0.51
CA GLN A 448 5.69 40.76 -0.91
C GLN A 448 7.02 40.26 -0.30
N HIS A 449 6.96 39.36 0.70
CA HIS A 449 8.08 38.89 1.47
C HIS A 449 8.01 37.39 1.85
N TYR A 450 7.80 36.50 0.87
CA TYR A 450 7.91 35.05 1.05
C TYR A 450 9.22 34.53 0.43
N SER A 451 10.04 33.77 1.16
CA SER A 451 11.21 33.08 0.59
C SER A 451 11.15 31.57 0.89
N LEU A 452 10.18 30.88 0.29
CA LEU A 452 10.30 29.42 0.17
C LEU A 452 11.47 29.14 -0.77
N ASP A 453 12.55 28.60 -0.21
CA ASP A 453 13.69 28.14 -1.00
C ASP A 453 13.27 27.01 -1.95
N GLN A 454 13.91 26.90 -3.11
CA GLN A 454 13.61 25.89 -4.14
C GLN A 454 13.65 24.47 -3.55
N GLU A 455 14.57 24.18 -2.63
CA GLU A 455 14.66 22.88 -1.96
C GLU A 455 13.38 22.52 -1.21
N LYS A 456 12.74 23.49 -0.54
CA LYS A 456 11.49 23.26 0.22
C LYS A 456 10.30 23.07 -0.69
N LEU A 457 10.24 23.79 -1.81
CA LEU A 457 9.20 23.60 -2.81
C LEU A 457 9.33 22.22 -3.48
N GLN A 458 10.54 21.74 -3.72
CA GLN A 458 10.79 20.37 -4.21
C GLN A 458 10.31 19.31 -3.21
N LEU A 459 10.52 19.53 -1.92
CA LEU A 459 9.99 18.66 -0.87
C LEU A 459 8.46 18.63 -0.86
N ILE A 460 7.80 19.78 -1.06
CA ILE A 460 6.35 19.87 -1.19
C ILE A 460 5.87 19.12 -2.44
N PHE A 461 6.54 19.28 -3.58
CA PHE A 461 6.23 18.54 -4.80
C PHE A 461 6.24 17.02 -4.55
N ASN A 462 7.31 16.51 -3.95
CA ASN A 462 7.46 15.09 -3.64
C ASN A 462 6.42 14.57 -2.64
N LEU A 463 5.88 15.43 -1.78
CA LEU A 463 4.81 15.08 -0.86
C LEU A 463 3.48 14.82 -1.59
N PHE A 464 3.18 15.64 -2.62
CA PHE A 464 1.93 15.59 -3.37
C PHE A 464 1.97 14.69 -4.60
N ASP A 465 3.14 14.32 -5.14
CA ASP A 465 3.28 13.30 -6.18
C ASP A 465 3.03 11.91 -5.57
N GLU A 466 1.75 11.51 -5.49
CA GLU A 466 1.35 10.34 -4.73
C GLU A 466 1.88 9.07 -5.38
N ASN A 467 1.70 8.94 -6.70
CA ASN A 467 2.09 7.76 -7.46
C ASN A 467 3.58 7.74 -7.85
N LYS A 468 4.37 8.75 -7.43
CA LYS A 468 5.79 8.91 -7.78
C LYS A 468 6.00 8.93 -9.29
N SER A 469 5.10 9.60 -10.00
CA SER A 469 5.15 9.70 -11.45
C SER A 469 6.05 10.83 -11.95
N GLU A 470 6.64 11.60 -11.03
CA GLU A 470 7.40 12.83 -11.28
C GLU A 470 6.52 13.94 -11.91
N LEU A 471 5.20 13.78 -11.79
CA LEU A 471 4.18 14.69 -12.28
C LEU A 471 3.09 14.82 -11.20
N LEU A 472 2.65 16.04 -10.94
CA LEU A 472 1.43 16.28 -10.17
C LEU A 472 0.25 16.29 -11.14
N ASP A 473 -0.70 15.37 -10.97
CA ASP A 473 -1.97 15.45 -11.68
C ASP A 473 -2.81 16.64 -11.18
N PHE A 474 -3.93 16.93 -11.86
CA PHE A 474 -4.76 18.08 -11.49
C PHE A 474 -5.27 18.01 -10.06
N ARG A 475 -5.61 16.82 -9.55
CA ARG A 475 -6.10 16.66 -8.18
C ARG A 475 -4.98 16.97 -7.19
N GLU A 476 -3.81 16.39 -7.39
CA GLU A 476 -2.64 16.59 -6.52
C GLU A 476 -2.22 18.06 -6.49
N PHE A 477 -2.15 18.69 -7.67
CA PHE A 477 -1.88 20.12 -7.80
C PHE A 477 -2.95 20.97 -7.10
N LEU A 478 -4.24 20.63 -7.26
CA LEU A 478 -5.34 21.39 -6.65
C LEU A 478 -5.30 21.35 -5.12
N ILE A 479 -5.04 20.18 -4.54
CA ILE A 479 -4.93 20.02 -3.07
C ILE A 479 -3.74 20.86 -2.56
N CYS A 480 -2.57 20.73 -3.21
CA CYS A 480 -1.38 21.50 -2.86
C CYS A 480 -1.67 23.02 -2.90
N LEU A 481 -2.22 23.49 -4.01
CA LEU A 481 -2.58 24.89 -4.22
C LEU A 481 -3.59 25.38 -3.18
N THR A 482 -4.61 24.57 -2.88
CA THR A 482 -5.62 24.92 -1.88
C THR A 482 -5.03 25.07 -0.48
N ILE A 483 -4.15 24.15 -0.07
CA ILE A 483 -3.49 24.24 1.25
C ILE A 483 -2.63 25.51 1.30
N LEU A 484 -1.84 25.77 0.26
CA LEU A 484 -0.99 26.96 0.18
C LEU A 484 -1.79 28.27 0.21
N LEU A 485 -2.93 28.35 -0.48
CA LEU A 485 -3.71 29.58 -0.62
C LEU A 485 -4.73 29.77 0.50
N ARG A 486 -5.50 28.73 0.81
CA ARG A 486 -6.69 28.79 1.69
C ARG A 486 -6.58 27.93 2.94
N GLY A 487 -5.52 27.14 3.08
CA GLY A 487 -5.26 26.35 4.28
C GLY A 487 -5.14 27.22 5.52
N SER A 488 -5.54 26.67 6.66
CA SER A 488 -5.24 27.25 7.97
C SER A 488 -3.72 27.34 8.20
N PHE A 489 -3.28 28.11 9.20
CA PHE A 489 -1.88 28.09 9.61
C PHE A 489 -1.46 26.66 9.95
N ALA A 490 -2.33 25.91 10.62
CA ALA A 490 -2.15 24.50 10.94
C ALA A 490 -1.96 23.62 9.69
N ASP A 491 -2.78 23.79 8.66
CA ASP A 491 -2.67 22.99 7.42
C ASP A 491 -1.35 23.25 6.70
N LYS A 492 -0.97 24.53 6.57
CA LYS A 492 0.29 24.93 5.92
C LYS A 492 1.50 24.46 6.73
N PHE A 493 1.44 24.57 8.05
CA PHE A 493 2.53 24.14 8.92
C PHE A 493 2.68 22.62 8.92
N LYS A 494 1.57 21.88 8.94
CA LYS A 494 1.57 20.43 8.76
C LYS A 494 2.19 20.04 7.43
N MET A 495 1.75 20.64 6.33
CA MET A 495 2.30 20.36 5.00
C MET A 495 3.82 20.61 4.93
N LEU A 496 4.30 21.76 5.39
CA LEU A 496 5.73 22.10 5.38
C LEU A 496 6.56 21.17 6.26
N PHE A 497 6.03 20.81 7.44
CA PHE A 497 6.69 19.88 8.35
C PHE A 497 6.75 18.47 7.76
N THR A 498 5.66 17.97 7.16
CA THR A 498 5.62 16.64 6.51
C THR A 498 6.47 16.58 5.26
N ALA A 499 6.56 17.66 4.50
CA ALA A 499 7.44 17.76 3.32
C ALA A 499 8.91 17.66 3.72
N HIS A 500 9.30 18.22 4.87
CA HIS A 500 10.65 18.08 5.37
C HIS A 500 10.95 16.62 5.75
N THR A 501 11.75 15.94 4.94
CA THR A 501 12.13 14.51 5.12
C THR A 501 12.79 14.21 6.48
N GLN A 502 13.16 15.25 7.24
CA GLN A 502 13.64 15.15 8.61
C GLN A 502 12.49 15.40 9.59
N ASN A 503 12.05 14.31 10.21
CA ASN A 503 10.95 14.29 11.18
C ASN A 503 11.27 14.91 12.55
N ILE A 504 12.53 15.28 12.74
CA ILE A 504 12.98 16.14 13.82
C ILE A 504 13.69 17.30 13.15
N LEU A 505 13.15 18.50 13.33
CA LEU A 505 13.75 19.71 12.82
C LEU A 505 14.67 20.28 13.87
N LYS A 506 15.88 20.71 13.47
CA LYS A 506 16.66 21.57 14.35
C LYS A 506 15.91 22.89 14.53
N PHE A 507 16.20 23.60 15.61
CA PHE A 507 15.60 24.92 15.86
C PHE A 507 15.67 25.83 14.63
N GLN A 508 16.81 25.87 13.95
CA GLN A 508 17.00 26.70 12.76
C GLN A 508 16.08 26.31 11.60
N ASP A 509 15.90 25.01 11.33
CA ASP A 509 15.00 24.55 10.26
C ASP A 509 13.53 24.84 10.61
N PHE A 510 13.16 24.61 11.87
CA PHE A 510 11.80 24.85 12.38
C PHE A 510 11.44 26.35 12.40
N GLU A 511 12.36 27.19 12.89
CA GLU A 511 12.25 28.64 12.83
C GLU A 511 12.12 29.12 11.38
N THR A 512 12.89 28.55 10.47
CA THR A 512 12.75 28.89 9.06
C THR A 512 11.36 28.52 8.55
N LEU A 513 10.79 27.35 8.90
CA LEU A 513 9.40 27.02 8.52
C LEU A 513 8.38 28.00 9.11
N LEU A 514 8.54 28.41 10.37
CA LEU A 514 7.68 29.42 10.99
C LEU A 514 7.80 30.79 10.31
N SER A 515 9.01 31.20 9.94
CA SER A 515 9.26 32.45 9.23
C SER A 515 8.61 32.47 7.83
N LEU A 516 8.36 31.30 7.23
CA LEU A 516 7.57 31.23 6.00
C LEU A 516 6.10 31.54 6.27
N LEU A 517 5.54 31.10 7.39
CA LEU A 517 4.11 31.23 7.66
C LEU A 517 3.74 32.56 8.33
N ILE A 518 4.68 33.18 9.03
CA ILE A 518 4.45 34.39 9.83
C ILE A 518 4.88 35.62 9.00
N PRO A 519 4.01 36.63 8.80
CA PRO A 519 4.35 37.86 8.08
C PRO A 519 5.56 38.61 8.63
N GLN A 520 6.39 39.21 7.76
CA GLN A 520 7.63 39.91 8.15
C GLN A 520 7.42 41.09 9.10
N ASP A 521 6.33 41.82 8.95
CA ASP A 521 5.95 42.91 9.85
C ASP A 521 5.77 42.39 11.29
N ILE A 522 5.17 41.20 11.44
CA ILE A 522 5.06 40.52 12.74
C ILE A 522 6.42 40.00 13.20
N GLN A 523 7.25 39.48 12.30
CA GLN A 523 8.60 39.00 12.64
C GLN A 523 9.49 40.09 13.26
N GLN A 524 9.24 41.37 12.97
CA GLN A 524 10.00 42.50 13.52
C GLN A 524 9.53 42.93 14.92
N THR A 525 8.39 42.43 15.40
CA THR A 525 7.81 42.81 16.68
C THR A 525 8.55 42.19 17.88
N ILE A 526 8.40 42.83 19.04
CA ILE A 526 8.91 42.28 20.32
C ILE A 526 8.17 40.97 20.67
N GLU A 527 6.87 40.92 20.39
CA GLU A 527 6.01 39.76 20.67
C GLU A 527 6.48 38.50 19.91
N TYR A 528 6.97 38.65 18.67
CA TYR A 528 7.59 37.55 17.92
C TYR A 528 8.91 37.07 18.53
N LYS A 529 9.75 37.98 19.03
CA LYS A 529 11.00 37.61 19.71
C LYS A 529 10.72 36.86 21.01
N GLU A 530 9.72 37.29 21.78
CA GLU A 530 9.26 36.59 22.98
C GLU A 530 8.65 35.23 22.64
N PHE A 531 7.89 35.13 21.54
CA PHE A 531 7.38 33.86 21.03
C PHE A 531 8.50 32.87 20.72
N LEU A 532 9.53 33.28 19.96
CA LEU A 532 10.67 32.43 19.67
C LEU A 532 11.33 31.93 20.96
N GLN A 533 11.53 32.81 21.95
CA GLN A 533 12.07 32.44 23.27
C GLN A 533 11.21 31.40 24.01
N ARG A 534 9.87 31.48 23.94
CA ARG A 534 8.97 30.49 24.55
C ARG A 534 9.08 29.11 23.92
N ILE A 535 9.37 29.04 22.63
CA ILE A 535 9.39 27.78 21.88
C ILE A 535 10.80 27.20 21.72
N VAL A 536 11.88 27.91 22.10
CA VAL A 536 13.26 27.46 21.91
C VAL A 536 13.48 26.07 22.52
N GLN A 537 13.88 25.15 21.66
CA GLN A 537 14.36 23.83 22.03
C GLN A 537 15.30 23.32 20.93
N PRO A 538 16.25 22.41 21.23
CA PRO A 538 17.25 21.97 20.26
C PRO A 538 16.64 21.25 19.04
N TYR A 539 15.48 20.63 19.23
CA TYR A 539 14.85 19.75 18.27
C TYR A 539 13.32 19.86 18.37
N PHE A 540 12.63 19.89 17.24
CA PHE A 540 11.18 19.97 17.15
C PHE A 540 10.60 18.73 16.49
N THR A 541 9.58 18.19 17.13
CA THR A 541 8.75 17.11 16.59
C THR A 541 7.40 17.64 16.12
N TYR A 542 6.62 16.79 15.44
CA TYR A 542 5.24 17.11 15.10
C TYR A 542 4.39 17.48 16.33
N PHE A 543 4.63 16.84 17.49
CA PHE A 543 3.93 17.18 18.73
C PHE A 543 4.24 18.60 19.21
N ASP A 544 5.47 19.06 19.01
CA ASP A 544 5.87 20.41 19.36
C ASP A 544 5.27 21.44 18.40
N MET A 545 5.15 21.09 17.11
CA MET A 545 4.32 21.87 16.18
C MET A 545 2.88 22.01 16.69
N LEU A 546 2.24 20.93 17.16
CA LEU A 546 0.88 21.02 17.74
C LEU A 546 0.81 21.90 19.00
N LYS A 547 1.89 22.01 19.79
CA LYS A 547 1.96 22.96 20.91
C LYS A 547 2.09 24.40 20.41
N VAL A 548 2.93 24.62 19.40
CA VAL A 548 3.13 25.94 18.77
C VAL A 548 1.83 26.47 18.17
N LEU A 549 1.01 25.60 17.57
CA LEU A 549 -0.33 25.95 17.08
C LEU A 549 -1.27 26.49 18.18
N LYS A 550 -0.98 26.24 19.46
CA LYS A 550 -1.74 26.75 20.61
C LYS A 550 -1.14 28.01 21.22
N ASP A 551 0.00 28.50 20.73
CA ASP A 551 0.62 29.72 21.26
C ASP A 551 -0.27 30.94 20.96
N PRO A 552 -0.42 31.88 21.92
CA PRO A 552 -1.26 33.06 21.73
C PRO A 552 -0.96 33.87 20.48
N LEU A 553 0.32 34.01 20.08
CA LEU A 553 0.69 34.77 18.89
C LEU A 553 0.16 34.08 17.62
N ILE A 554 0.31 32.75 17.53
CA ILE A 554 -0.17 31.99 16.37
C ILE A 554 -1.70 32.05 16.27
N VAL A 555 -2.39 31.90 17.40
CA VAL A 555 -3.85 32.02 17.45
C VAL A 555 -4.32 33.41 17.02
N GLN A 556 -3.62 34.47 17.42
CA GLN A 556 -3.93 35.83 16.98
C GLN A 556 -3.72 36.04 15.48
N ILE A 557 -2.59 35.56 14.94
CA ILE A 557 -2.30 35.58 13.49
C ILE A 557 -3.40 34.86 12.72
N GLU A 558 -3.82 33.69 13.21
CA GLU A 558 -4.88 32.89 12.60
C GLU A 558 -6.22 33.64 12.61
N ILE A 559 -6.62 34.23 13.74
CA ILE A 559 -7.84 35.06 13.84
C ILE A 559 -7.78 36.27 12.89
N GLN A 560 -6.63 36.92 12.77
CA GLN A 560 -6.45 38.07 11.87
C GLN A 560 -6.53 37.65 10.39
N ASN A 561 -5.94 36.51 10.04
CA ASN A 561 -6.04 35.91 8.71
C ASN A 561 -7.48 35.49 8.40
N GLU A 562 -8.23 34.95 9.35
CA GLU A 562 -9.64 34.61 9.18
C GLU A 562 -10.53 35.84 8.99
N LYS A 563 -10.29 36.92 9.73
CA LYS A 563 -10.98 38.21 9.51
C LYS A 563 -10.69 38.77 8.11
N ASN A 564 -9.51 38.48 7.56
CA ASN A 564 -9.11 38.85 6.21
C ASN A 564 -9.53 37.81 5.13
N LYS A 565 -10.00 36.61 5.49
CA LYS A 565 -10.46 35.58 4.51
C LYS A 565 -11.58 36.09 3.60
N HIS A 566 -12.45 36.97 4.11
CA HIS A 566 -13.49 37.63 3.30
C HIS A 566 -12.96 38.62 2.25
N LYS A 567 -11.65 38.93 2.26
CA LYS A 567 -10.95 39.75 1.25
C LYS A 567 -10.03 38.93 0.33
N ILE A 568 -9.91 37.62 0.52
CA ILE A 568 -9.14 36.75 -0.40
C ILE A 568 -9.77 36.88 -1.78
N LYS A 569 -9.01 37.40 -2.75
CA LYS A 569 -9.48 37.56 -4.13
C LYS A 569 -9.92 36.19 -4.65
N LYS A 570 -11.01 36.15 -5.43
CA LYS A 570 -11.35 34.96 -6.23
C LYS A 570 -10.08 34.47 -6.93
N LEU A 571 -9.88 33.15 -7.02
CA LEU A 571 -8.70 32.61 -7.71
C LEU A 571 -8.60 33.08 -9.18
N ASN A 572 -9.71 33.60 -9.72
CA ASN A 572 -9.78 34.34 -10.97
C ASN A 572 -8.77 35.51 -11.10
N SER A 573 -8.18 36.00 -10.02
CA SER A 573 -7.11 37.01 -10.07
C SER A 573 -5.72 36.46 -10.45
N TYR A 574 -5.55 35.13 -10.47
CA TYR A 574 -4.31 34.45 -10.85
C TYR A 574 -4.35 33.80 -12.24
N ILE A 575 -5.43 34.01 -13.00
CA ILE A 575 -5.67 33.47 -14.35
C ILE A 575 -4.46 33.68 -15.28
N GLY A 576 -3.78 34.83 -15.21
CA GLY A 576 -2.62 35.12 -16.06
C GLY A 576 -1.30 34.42 -15.69
N ILE A 577 -1.26 33.59 -14.65
CA ILE A 577 -0.02 32.90 -14.22
C ILE A 577 0.15 31.55 -14.92
N ILE A 578 -0.96 30.86 -15.26
CA ILE A 578 -0.89 29.59 -16.00
C ILE A 578 -0.73 29.85 -17.51
N ASP A 579 -1.13 31.03 -18.00
CA ASP A 579 -0.99 31.44 -19.40
C ASP A 579 0.37 32.11 -19.72
N GLN A 580 1.21 32.43 -18.71
CA GLN A 580 2.58 32.98 -18.84
C GLN A 580 3.62 31.89 -18.60
#